data_AF-A0A7V5PR98-F1
#
_entry.id   AF-A0A7V5PR98-F1
#
_cell.length_a   1.000
_cell.length_b   1.000
_cell.length_c   1.000
_cell.angle_alpha   90.00
_cell.angle_beta   90.00
_cell.angle_gamma   90.00
#
_symmetry.space_group_name_H-M   'P 1'
#
loop_
_entity.id
_entity.type
_entity.pdbx_description
1 polymer ?
#
loop_
_entity_poly.entity_id
_entity_poly.type
_entity_poly.pdbx_seq_one_letter_code
_entity_poly.pdbx_strand_id
1 'polypeptide(L)'
;MNCHSVPENKEGCYQCHERKDNLLPGDHLADWKHNHGMNAETDQISCRNCHTENYCTDCHQGENLDNRAHPAEFIITHSLSYTVRESDCSNCHQSKQFCVDCHMNVNSVQPEDHQLPDWAAEGHGQAAREDYDRCTVCHPAGDAICSPCHN
;
A
#
# COMPACT_ATOMS: atom_id res chain seq x y z
N MET A 1 -15.65 -34.73 3.33
CA MET A 1 -14.50 -35.54 2.84
C MET A 1 -13.89 -34.75 1.70
N ASN A 2 -12.72 -34.16 1.91
CA ASN A 2 -11.98 -33.48 0.85
C ASN A 2 -11.01 -34.51 0.28
N CYS A 3 -11.29 -35.03 -0.91
CA CYS A 3 -10.64 -36.25 -1.40
C CYS A 3 -9.38 -36.01 -2.24
N HIS A 4 -8.95 -34.77 -2.50
CA HIS A 4 -7.69 -34.51 -3.22
C HIS A 4 -7.05 -33.19 -2.80
N SER A 5 -5.74 -33.24 -2.59
CA SER A 5 -4.84 -32.08 -2.65
C SER A 5 -4.56 -31.74 -4.11
N VAL A 6 -4.46 -30.45 -4.44
CA VAL A 6 -4.09 -29.98 -5.77
C VAL A 6 -2.74 -30.60 -6.15
N PRO A 7 -2.66 -31.40 -7.22
CA PRO A 7 -1.39 -32.01 -7.59
C PRO A 7 -0.44 -30.94 -8.14
N GLU A 8 0.85 -30.99 -7.78
CA GLU A 8 1.87 -30.07 -8.32
C GLU A 8 2.02 -30.15 -9.84
N ASN A 9 1.48 -31.20 -10.46
CA ASN A 9 1.51 -31.44 -11.89
C ASN A 9 0.23 -32.19 -12.34
N LYS A 10 0.06 -32.34 -13.65
CA LYS A 10 -1.13 -32.99 -14.25
C LYS A 10 -1.25 -34.49 -13.94
N GLU A 11 -0.25 -35.14 -13.32
CA GLU A 11 -0.25 -36.59 -13.13
C GLU A 11 -1.37 -37.06 -12.19
N GLY A 12 -1.77 -36.24 -11.22
CA GLY A 12 -2.93 -36.56 -10.37
C GLY A 12 -4.25 -36.62 -11.15
N CYS A 13 -4.38 -35.80 -12.20
CA CYS A 13 -5.59 -35.71 -13.01
C CYS A 13 -5.80 -36.96 -13.89
N TYR A 14 -4.69 -37.58 -14.35
CA TYR A 14 -4.73 -38.74 -15.25
C TYR A 14 -5.14 -40.05 -14.59
N GLN A 15 -5.41 -40.03 -13.28
CA GLN A 15 -6.03 -41.16 -12.59
C GLN A 15 -7.50 -41.35 -13.00
N CYS A 16 -8.17 -40.26 -13.41
CA CYS A 16 -9.57 -40.27 -13.83
C CYS A 16 -9.78 -39.75 -15.26
N HIS A 17 -8.85 -38.94 -15.79
CA HIS A 17 -8.93 -38.36 -17.13
C HIS A 17 -7.95 -39.03 -18.09
N GLU A 18 -8.31 -39.10 -19.37
CA GLU A 18 -7.37 -39.59 -20.38
C GLU A 18 -6.31 -38.52 -20.69
N ARG A 19 -5.09 -38.94 -21.02
CA ARG A 19 -3.99 -38.00 -21.36
C ARG A 19 -4.28 -37.12 -22.58
N LYS A 20 -5.25 -37.52 -23.41
CA LYS A 20 -5.71 -36.76 -24.59
C LYS A 20 -6.75 -35.70 -24.26
N ASP A 21 -7.28 -35.68 -23.04
CA ASP A 21 -8.35 -34.77 -22.66
C ASP A 21 -7.82 -33.35 -22.50
N ASN A 22 -8.62 -32.37 -22.96
CA ASN A 22 -8.36 -30.98 -22.68
C ASN A 22 -8.91 -30.62 -21.29
N LEU A 23 -8.03 -30.59 -20.30
CA LEU A 23 -8.36 -30.21 -18.91
C LEU A 23 -8.33 -28.71 -18.68
N LEU A 24 -8.07 -27.92 -19.72
CA LEU A 24 -7.96 -26.48 -19.63
C LEU A 24 -9.38 -25.85 -19.55
N PRO A 25 -9.67 -25.00 -18.55
CA PRO A 25 -10.94 -24.30 -18.47
C PRO A 25 -11.16 -23.38 -19.68
N GLY A 26 -12.42 -23.10 -20.01
CA GLY A 26 -12.77 -22.34 -21.21
C GLY A 26 -12.33 -20.87 -21.22
N ASP A 27 -11.95 -20.32 -20.07
CA ASP A 27 -11.44 -18.95 -19.90
C ASP A 27 -9.91 -18.84 -20.07
N HIS A 28 -9.19 -19.96 -20.05
CA HIS A 28 -7.74 -20.03 -20.26
C HIS A 28 -7.39 -19.98 -21.75
N LEU A 29 -7.77 -18.88 -22.39
CA LEU A 29 -7.54 -18.60 -23.80
C LEU A 29 -6.25 -17.79 -24.01
N ALA A 30 -5.96 -17.41 -25.26
CA ALA A 30 -4.74 -16.68 -25.61
C ALA A 30 -4.53 -15.39 -24.80
N ASP A 31 -5.61 -14.68 -24.44
CA ASP A 31 -5.56 -13.43 -23.68
C ASP A 31 -5.59 -13.61 -22.15
N TRP A 32 -5.47 -14.84 -21.64
CA TRP A 32 -5.53 -15.15 -20.20
C TRP A 32 -4.65 -14.23 -19.35
N LYS A 33 -3.42 -13.98 -19.80
CA LYS A 33 -2.46 -13.13 -19.07
C LYS A 33 -2.99 -11.71 -18.81
N HIS A 34 -3.85 -11.19 -19.68
CA HIS A 34 -4.40 -9.84 -19.55
C HIS A 34 -5.70 -9.78 -18.74
N ASN A 35 -6.48 -10.86 -18.70
CA ASN A 35 -7.84 -10.82 -18.13
C ASN A 35 -8.00 -11.64 -16.83
N HIS A 36 -7.08 -12.53 -16.50
CA HIS A 36 -7.21 -13.41 -15.33
C HIS A 36 -7.31 -12.66 -14.00
N GLY A 37 -6.81 -11.41 -13.94
CA GLY A 37 -6.93 -10.56 -12.75
C GLY A 37 -8.38 -10.34 -12.32
N MET A 38 -9.30 -10.15 -13.27
CA MET A 38 -10.74 -10.00 -12.96
C MET A 38 -11.34 -11.32 -12.42
N ASN A 39 -10.92 -12.46 -12.98
CA ASN A 39 -11.34 -13.78 -12.51
C ASN A 39 -10.79 -14.03 -11.10
N ALA A 40 -9.53 -13.68 -10.85
CA ALA A 40 -8.90 -13.80 -9.55
C ALA A 40 -9.54 -12.86 -8.51
N GLU A 41 -9.92 -11.64 -8.88
CA GLU A 41 -10.64 -10.74 -7.97
C GLU A 41 -12.01 -11.32 -7.56
N THR A 42 -12.69 -11.98 -8.50
CA THR A 42 -14.04 -12.51 -8.28
C THR A 42 -14.05 -13.85 -7.54
N ASP A 43 -13.15 -14.77 -7.90
CA ASP A 43 -13.11 -16.13 -7.33
C ASP A 43 -11.71 -16.78 -7.37
N GLN A 44 -10.84 -16.40 -6.43
CA GLN A 44 -9.55 -17.08 -6.24
C GLN A 44 -9.68 -18.54 -5.81
N ILE A 45 -10.81 -18.93 -5.21
CA ILE A 45 -10.98 -20.28 -4.68
C ILE A 45 -11.05 -21.29 -5.82
N SER A 46 -11.71 -20.92 -6.93
CA SER A 46 -11.78 -21.75 -8.13
C SER A 46 -10.41 -22.11 -8.70
N CYS A 47 -9.45 -21.17 -8.68
CA CYS A 47 -8.09 -21.37 -9.17
C CYS A 47 -7.35 -22.44 -8.35
N ARG A 48 -7.61 -22.48 -7.03
CA ARG A 48 -7.03 -23.46 -6.10
C ARG A 48 -7.58 -24.87 -6.27
N ASN A 49 -8.44 -25.13 -7.25
CA ASN A 49 -8.78 -26.51 -7.62
C ASN A 49 -7.71 -27.15 -8.51
N CYS A 50 -6.96 -26.34 -9.26
CA CYS A 50 -5.99 -26.79 -10.25
C CYS A 50 -4.58 -26.22 -10.03
N HIS A 51 -4.47 -25.05 -9.38
CA HIS A 51 -3.21 -24.34 -9.15
C HIS A 51 -2.85 -24.30 -7.66
N THR A 52 -1.57 -24.39 -7.36
CA THR A 52 -1.04 -24.15 -6.01
C THR A 52 -0.92 -22.65 -5.76
N GLU A 53 -0.80 -22.24 -4.49
CA GLU A 53 -0.64 -20.82 -4.13
C GLU A 53 0.62 -20.19 -4.76
N ASN A 54 1.69 -20.99 -4.92
CA ASN A 54 2.93 -20.54 -5.56
C ASN A 54 2.76 -20.22 -7.05
N TYR A 55 1.73 -20.73 -7.72
CA TYR A 55 1.49 -20.45 -9.13
C TYR A 55 1.28 -18.95 -9.40
N CYS A 56 0.63 -18.24 -8.46
CA CYS A 56 0.44 -16.80 -8.55
C CYS A 56 1.78 -16.07 -8.37
N THR A 57 2.59 -16.51 -7.40
CA THR A 57 3.84 -15.84 -7.05
C THR A 57 4.95 -16.09 -8.05
N ASP A 58 4.90 -17.15 -8.87
CA ASP A 58 5.88 -17.39 -9.95
C ASP A 58 6.01 -16.21 -10.92
N CYS A 59 4.94 -15.43 -11.11
CA CYS A 59 4.95 -14.19 -11.89
C CYS A 59 4.77 -12.94 -11.03
N HIS A 60 3.86 -12.97 -10.06
CA HIS A 60 3.51 -11.79 -9.27
C HIS A 60 4.38 -11.58 -8.01
N GLN A 61 5.55 -12.22 -7.96
CA GLN A 61 6.46 -12.03 -6.84
C GLN A 61 6.90 -10.56 -6.75
N GLY A 62 6.58 -9.93 -5.61
CA GLY A 62 6.91 -8.53 -5.36
C GLY A 62 6.00 -7.52 -6.06
N GLU A 63 4.93 -7.98 -6.73
CA GLU A 63 3.91 -7.09 -7.25
C GLU A 63 2.90 -6.71 -6.16
N ASN A 64 2.44 -5.46 -6.19
CA ASN A 64 1.41 -4.93 -5.29
C ASN A 64 0.01 -5.19 -5.88
N LEU A 65 -0.39 -6.46 -5.95
CA LEU A 65 -1.64 -6.86 -6.61
C LEU A 65 -2.91 -6.35 -5.91
N ASP A 66 -2.85 -6.09 -4.61
CA ASP A 66 -3.98 -5.56 -3.84
C ASP A 66 -3.99 -4.02 -3.79
N ASN A 67 -3.05 -3.37 -4.50
CA ASN A 67 -2.84 -1.92 -4.50
C ASN A 67 -2.73 -1.33 -3.07
N ARG A 68 -2.28 -2.12 -2.09
CA ARG A 68 -2.08 -1.65 -0.72
C ARG A 68 -0.63 -1.23 -0.54
N ALA A 69 -0.40 0.07 -0.56
CA ALA A 69 0.92 0.62 -0.24
C ALA A 69 1.28 0.47 1.25
N HIS A 70 0.27 0.40 2.12
CA HIS A 70 0.44 0.27 3.57
C HIS A 70 -0.61 -0.68 4.16
N PRO A 71 -0.35 -1.29 5.33
CA PRO A 71 -1.37 -2.02 6.09
C PRO A 71 -2.56 -1.14 6.45
N ALA A 72 -3.73 -1.73 6.70
CA ALA A 72 -4.96 -0.97 6.97
C ALA A 72 -4.86 -0.11 8.24
N GLU A 73 -4.14 -0.61 9.23
CA GLU A 73 -3.82 0.03 10.50
C GLU A 73 -2.77 1.14 10.38
N PHE A 74 -2.18 1.38 9.21
CA PHE A 74 -1.19 2.44 9.03
C PHE A 74 -1.76 3.83 9.39
N ILE A 75 -3.05 4.05 9.16
CA ILE A 75 -3.72 5.30 9.55
C ILE A 75 -3.58 5.65 11.04
N ILE A 76 -3.49 4.66 11.93
CA ILE A 76 -3.32 4.86 13.37
C ILE A 76 -1.88 4.63 13.86
N THR A 77 -1.01 4.05 13.03
CA THR A 77 0.36 3.68 13.42
C THR A 77 1.45 4.52 12.75
N HIS A 78 1.16 5.26 11.67
CA HIS A 78 2.15 6.05 10.93
C HIS A 78 2.76 7.20 11.75
N SER A 79 2.13 7.63 12.85
CA SER A 79 2.74 8.57 13.79
C SER A 79 4.00 8.01 14.47
N LEU A 80 4.08 6.68 14.59
CA LEU A 80 5.29 6.00 15.08
C LEU A 80 6.43 6.11 14.07
N SER A 81 6.15 6.11 12.77
CA SER A 81 7.16 6.32 11.71
C SER A 81 7.88 7.66 11.89
N TYR A 82 7.16 8.71 12.28
CA TYR A 82 7.79 9.98 12.67
C TYR A 82 8.68 9.83 13.91
N THR A 83 8.19 9.13 14.94
CA THR A 83 8.89 8.97 16.22
C THR A 83 10.21 8.20 16.07
N VAL A 84 10.24 7.21 15.17
CA VAL A 84 11.44 6.42 14.85
C VAL A 84 12.26 7.01 13.71
N ARG A 85 11.88 8.20 13.21
CA ARG A 85 12.56 8.95 12.14
C ARG A 85 12.72 8.15 10.84
N GLU A 86 11.68 7.43 10.46
CA GLU A 86 11.59 6.76 9.16
C GLU A 86 11.53 7.83 8.05
N SER A 87 12.60 7.97 7.26
CA SER A 87 12.81 9.12 6.37
C SER A 87 12.45 8.89 4.90
N ASP A 88 11.71 7.84 4.58
CA ASP A 88 11.49 7.42 3.18
C ASP A 88 10.08 7.72 2.65
N CYS A 89 9.25 8.41 3.42
CA CYS A 89 7.88 8.76 3.02
C CYS A 89 7.84 9.56 1.72
N SER A 90 8.80 10.48 1.52
CA SER A 90 8.89 11.34 0.33
C SER A 90 9.21 10.58 -0.95
N ASN A 91 9.68 9.32 -0.87
CA ASN A 91 9.91 8.50 -2.06
C ASN A 91 8.59 8.20 -2.79
N CYS A 92 7.48 8.10 -2.05
CA CYS A 92 6.14 7.89 -2.60
C CYS A 92 5.24 9.13 -2.42
N HIS A 93 5.33 9.82 -1.28
CA HIS A 93 4.53 11.01 -0.93
C HIS A 93 5.30 12.30 -1.20
N GLN A 94 5.39 12.68 -2.48
CA GLN A 94 6.27 13.76 -2.93
C GLN A 94 5.72 15.18 -2.69
N SER A 95 4.45 15.31 -2.32
CA SER A 95 3.84 16.63 -2.11
C SER A 95 3.19 16.73 -0.73
N LYS A 96 3.28 17.94 -0.16
CA LYS A 96 2.56 18.32 1.06
C LYS A 96 1.06 18.02 0.98
N GLN A 97 0.48 18.06 -0.23
CA GLN A 97 -0.94 17.83 -0.44
C GLN A 97 -1.37 16.42 0.00
N PHE A 98 -0.51 15.40 -0.18
CA PHE A 98 -0.81 14.05 0.30
C PHE A 98 -1.05 14.00 1.81
N CYS A 99 -0.20 14.70 2.57
CA CYS A 99 -0.34 14.80 4.03
C CYS A 99 -1.65 15.54 4.37
N VAL A 100 -1.89 16.68 3.71
CA VAL A 100 -3.07 17.52 3.93
C VAL A 100 -4.36 16.78 3.61
N ASP A 101 -4.41 15.98 2.55
CA ASP A 101 -5.64 15.30 2.15
C ASP A 101 -6.15 14.34 3.24
N CYS A 102 -5.26 13.55 3.83
CA CYS A 102 -5.66 12.68 4.95
C CYS A 102 -5.93 13.50 6.22
N HIS A 103 -4.99 14.37 6.60
CA HIS A 103 -5.05 15.12 7.84
C HIS A 103 -6.21 16.11 7.89
N MET A 104 -6.65 16.67 6.77
CA MET A 104 -7.76 17.62 6.74
C MET A 104 -9.08 16.99 6.31
N ASN A 105 -9.08 16.13 5.28
CA ASN A 105 -10.32 15.62 4.68
C ASN A 105 -10.79 14.28 5.26
N VAL A 106 -9.90 13.47 5.83
CA VAL A 106 -10.26 12.16 6.41
C VAL A 106 -10.38 12.26 7.93
N ASN A 107 -9.36 12.84 8.57
CA ASN A 107 -9.22 12.79 10.03
C ASN A 107 -9.45 14.15 10.70
N SER A 108 -9.34 15.25 9.94
CA SER A 108 -9.38 16.63 10.43
C SER A 108 -8.47 16.87 11.65
N VAL A 109 -7.28 16.29 11.63
CA VAL A 109 -6.22 16.44 12.63
C VAL A 109 -5.10 17.29 12.06
N GLN A 110 -4.88 18.45 12.68
CA GLN A 110 -3.72 19.31 12.43
C GLN A 110 -2.91 19.51 13.72
N PRO A 111 -1.63 19.91 13.63
CA PRO A 111 -0.87 20.29 14.82
C PRO A 111 -1.60 21.37 15.61
N GLU A 112 -1.61 21.24 16.94
CA GLU A 112 -2.30 22.16 17.86
C GLU A 112 -1.89 23.62 17.61
N ASP A 113 -0.62 23.85 17.28
CA ASP A 113 -0.05 25.15 16.97
C ASP A 113 -0.80 25.92 15.87
N HIS A 114 -1.42 25.23 14.91
CA HIS A 114 -2.17 25.85 13.81
C HIS A 114 -3.54 26.40 14.25
N GLN A 115 -3.95 26.14 15.49
CA GLN A 115 -5.21 26.61 16.06
C GLN A 115 -5.02 27.84 16.96
N LEU A 116 -3.77 28.22 17.24
CA LEU A 116 -3.43 29.28 18.19
C LEU A 116 -3.32 30.64 17.47
N PRO A 117 -4.14 31.65 17.81
CA PRO A 117 -4.22 32.93 17.09
C PRO A 117 -2.91 33.70 16.95
N ASP A 118 -2.04 33.63 17.97
CA ASP A 118 -0.79 34.41 18.05
C ASP A 118 0.47 33.53 18.05
N TRP A 119 0.35 32.25 17.66
CA TRP A 119 1.49 31.32 17.70
C TRP A 119 2.66 31.79 16.83
N ALA A 120 2.39 32.34 15.64
CA ALA A 120 3.44 32.88 14.79
C ALA A 120 4.20 34.06 15.43
N ALA A 121 3.59 34.81 16.36
CA ALA A 121 4.27 35.91 17.05
C ALA A 121 4.96 35.45 18.34
N GLU A 122 4.34 34.54 19.09
CA GLU A 122 4.74 34.26 20.48
C GLU A 122 5.24 32.83 20.72
N GLY A 123 4.79 31.86 19.92
CA GLY A 123 5.00 30.43 20.17
C GLY A 123 5.95 29.72 19.20
N HIS A 124 5.99 30.11 17.92
CA HIS A 124 6.67 29.35 16.87
C HIS A 124 8.17 29.17 17.14
N GLY A 125 8.81 30.20 17.71
CA GLY A 125 10.23 30.16 18.03
C GLY A 125 10.55 29.19 19.18
N GLN A 126 9.66 29.04 20.16
CA GLN A 126 9.82 28.03 21.22
C GLN A 126 9.56 26.63 20.66
N ALA A 127 8.46 26.45 19.94
CA ALA A 127 8.10 25.19 19.31
C ALA A 127 9.22 24.66 18.40
N ALA A 128 9.83 25.52 17.57
CA ALA A 128 10.94 25.14 16.71
C ALA A 128 12.22 24.79 17.48
N ARG A 129 12.44 25.35 18.68
CA ARG A 129 13.56 24.98 19.54
C ARG A 129 13.36 23.62 20.23
N GLU A 130 12.11 23.27 20.51
CA GLU A 130 11.75 21.99 21.14
C GLU A 130 11.82 20.84 20.12
N ASP A 131 11.23 21.04 18.94
CA ASP A 131 11.24 20.06 17.86
C ASP A 131 11.04 20.77 16.52
N TYR A 132 12.15 21.05 15.83
CA TYR A 132 12.15 21.63 14.49
C TYR A 132 11.69 20.62 13.43
N ASP A 133 12.03 19.34 13.60
CA ASP A 133 11.83 18.31 12.59
C ASP A 133 10.34 18.08 12.32
N ARG A 134 9.49 18.20 13.36
CA ARG A 134 8.02 18.05 13.22
C ARG A 134 7.43 19.01 12.19
N CYS A 135 8.01 20.21 12.08
CA CYS A 135 7.59 21.22 11.13
C CYS A 135 8.01 20.80 9.72
N THR A 136 9.24 20.28 9.58
CA THR A 136 9.82 19.90 8.28
C THR A 136 9.15 18.71 7.59
N VAL A 137 8.38 17.91 8.32
CA VAL A 137 7.55 16.83 7.76
C VAL A 137 6.53 17.39 6.75
N CYS A 138 5.96 18.55 7.02
CA CYS A 138 4.97 19.22 6.15
C CYS A 138 5.50 20.49 5.49
N HIS A 139 6.48 21.15 6.13
CA HIS A 139 7.10 22.40 5.71
C HIS A 139 8.60 22.20 5.48
N PRO A 140 9.00 21.51 4.39
CA PRO A 140 10.39 21.15 4.15
C PRO A 140 11.29 22.38 4.04
N ALA A 141 12.60 22.19 4.23
CA ALA A 141 13.59 23.25 4.08
C ALA A 141 13.46 23.92 2.69
N GLY A 142 13.35 25.24 2.68
CA GLY A 142 13.08 26.02 1.47
C GLY A 142 11.60 26.31 1.20
N ASP A 143 10.66 25.83 2.03
CA ASP A 143 9.26 26.25 1.96
C ASP A 143 9.16 27.77 2.13
N ALA A 144 8.19 28.38 1.44
CA ALA A 144 7.94 29.82 1.43
C ALA A 144 7.48 30.34 2.81
N ILE A 145 7.17 29.45 3.75
CA ILE A 145 6.81 29.81 5.12
C ILE A 145 8.03 30.20 5.96
N CYS A 146 9.16 29.51 5.79
CA CYS A 146 10.35 29.71 6.65
C CYS A 146 11.35 30.69 6.03
N SER A 147 11.58 30.52 4.72
CA SER A 147 12.63 31.21 3.96
C SER A 147 12.55 32.75 3.97
N PRO A 148 11.37 33.40 4.09
CA PRO A 148 11.31 34.86 4.18
C PRO A 148 11.90 35.44 5.47
N CYS A 149 11.94 34.66 6.55
CA CYS A 149 12.33 35.14 7.89
C CYS A 149 13.60 34.46 8.42
N HIS A 150 13.86 33.21 8.02
CA HIS A 150 15.00 32.41 8.46
C HIS A 150 15.83 32.02 7.24
N ASN A 151 16.96 32.71 7.06
CA ASN A 151 18.00 32.40 6.08
C ASN A 151 19.14 31.63 6.77
#